data_AF-A0A554JQ24-F1
#
_entry.id   AF-A0A554JQ24-F1
#
_cell.length_a   1.000
_cell.length_b   1.000
_cell.length_c   1.000
_cell.angle_alpha   90.00
_cell.angle_beta   90.00
_cell.angle_gamma   90.00
#
_symmetry.space_group_name_H-M   'P 1'
#
loop_
_entity.id
_entity.type
_entity.pdbx_description
1 polymer ?
#
loop_
_entity_poly.entity_id
_entity_poly.type
_entity_poly.pdbx_seq_one_letter_code
_entity_poly.pdbx_strand_id
1 'polypeptide(L)'
;QAVRFNKKRITANSEMSPRDIETYCKLSDSVHAVLMTAAKTFNLSARAYHRVIKIARTIADLEGSEQIGENHILEAVQYRPKVKS
;
A
#
# COMPACT_ATOMS: atom_id res chain seq x y z
N GLN A 1 2.41 -6.16 -11.58
CA GLN A 1 2.24 -4.69 -11.52
C GLN A 1 1.81 -4.09 -12.86
N ALA A 2 2.60 -4.22 -13.95
CA ALA A 2 2.33 -3.58 -15.25
C ALA A 2 0.94 -3.85 -15.87
N VAL A 3 0.39 -5.06 -15.68
CA VAL A 3 -0.96 -5.42 -16.17
C VAL A 3 -2.06 -4.53 -15.57
N ARG A 4 -1.90 -4.08 -14.31
CA ARG A 4 -2.88 -3.24 -13.61
C ARG A 4 -2.98 -1.83 -14.18
N PHE A 5 -1.88 -1.28 -14.70
CA PHE A 5 -1.80 0.12 -15.10
C PHE A 5 -2.14 0.38 -16.57
N ASN A 6 -2.50 -0.66 -17.34
CA ASN A 6 -3.06 -0.61 -18.69
C ASN A 6 -2.56 0.57 -19.57
N LYS A 7 -1.24 0.63 -19.81
CA LYS A 7 -0.55 1.64 -20.66
C LYS A 7 -0.49 3.08 -20.13
N LYS A 8 -0.82 3.35 -18.85
CA LYS A 8 -0.43 4.63 -18.21
C LYS A 8 1.08 4.70 -18.02
N ARG A 9 1.63 5.92 -17.84
CA ARG A 9 3.05 6.19 -17.52
C ARG A 9 3.51 5.62 -16.16
N ILE A 10 2.68 4.83 -15.48
CA ILE A 10 2.98 4.22 -14.17
C ILE A 10 3.45 2.80 -14.43
N THR A 11 4.67 2.50 -14.00
CA THR A 11 5.28 1.17 -14.20
C THR A 11 5.39 0.39 -12.90
N ALA A 12 5.39 1.09 -11.76
CA ALA A 12 5.56 0.50 -10.43
C ALA A 12 4.51 1.00 -9.42
N ASN A 13 4.20 0.17 -8.42
CA ASN A 13 3.27 0.54 -7.34
C ASN A 13 3.71 1.79 -6.55
N SER A 14 5.02 2.04 -6.45
CA SER A 14 5.60 3.20 -5.78
C SER A 14 5.22 4.54 -6.45
N GLU A 15 4.95 4.53 -7.76
CA GLU A 15 4.67 5.71 -8.58
C GLU A 15 3.20 6.18 -8.50
N MET A 16 2.31 5.41 -7.88
CA MET A 16 0.89 5.75 -7.79
C MET A 16 0.64 7.12 -7.13
N SER A 17 -0.18 7.98 -7.73
CA SER A 17 -0.71 9.17 -7.05
C SER A 17 -1.80 8.77 -6.02
N PRO A 18 -2.23 9.66 -5.12
CA PRO A 18 -3.36 9.38 -4.22
C PRO A 18 -4.62 8.91 -4.97
N ARG A 19 -4.92 9.53 -6.12
CA ARG A 19 -6.04 9.13 -6.98
C ARG A 19 -5.87 7.73 -7.58
N ASP A 20 -4.63 7.36 -7.92
CA ASP A 20 -4.33 6.01 -8.39
C ASP A 20 -4.49 4.98 -7.27
N ILE A 21 -4.12 5.33 -6.03
CA ILE A 21 -4.33 4.46 -4.86
C ILE A 21 -5.82 4.16 -4.69
N GLU A 22 -6.69 5.18 -4.74
CA GLU A 22 -8.14 4.99 -4.63
C GLU A 22 -8.69 4.09 -5.75
N THR A 23 -8.13 4.21 -6.95
CA THR A 23 -8.57 3.44 -8.13
C THR A 23 -8.11 1.99 -8.08
N TYR A 24 -6.85 1.75 -7.70
CA TYR A 24 -6.16 0.47 -7.87
C TYR A 24 -5.95 -0.30 -6.56
N CYS A 25 -6.10 0.35 -5.42
CA CYS A 25 -5.93 -0.24 -4.10
C CYS A 25 -7.22 -0.18 -3.29
N LYS A 26 -8.29 -0.78 -3.81
CA LYS A 26 -9.52 -0.98 -3.04
C LYS A 26 -9.22 -1.85 -1.82
N LEU A 27 -9.61 -1.36 -0.65
CA LEU A 27 -9.48 -2.04 0.64
C LEU A 27 -10.89 -2.42 1.10
N SER A 28 -11.05 -3.60 1.70
CA SER A 28 -12.27 -3.92 2.44
C SER A 28 -12.34 -3.07 3.72
N ASP A 29 -13.52 -2.99 4.33
CA ASP A 29 -13.72 -2.26 5.59
C ASP A 29 -12.82 -2.78 6.72
N SER A 30 -12.59 -4.10 6.77
CA SER A 30 -11.72 -4.71 7.77
C SER A 30 -10.25 -4.29 7.59
N VAL A 31 -9.77 -4.28 6.35
CA VAL A 31 -8.41 -3.83 6.00
C VAL A 31 -8.24 -2.34 6.25
N HIS A 32 -9.28 -1.54 5.97
CA HIS A 32 -9.28 -0.11 6.28
C HIS A 32 -9.22 0.14 7.79
N ALA A 33 -9.94 -0.65 8.61
CA ALA A 33 -9.90 -0.54 10.06
C ALA A 33 -8.50 -0.86 10.63
N VAL A 34 -7.84 -1.91 10.12
CA VAL A 34 -6.45 -2.24 10.50
C VAL A 34 -5.50 -1.11 10.14
N LEU A 35 -5.60 -0.58 8.92
CA LEU A 35 -4.76 0.51 8.46
C LEU A 35 -4.97 1.80 9.27
N MET A 36 -6.21 2.13 9.63
CA MET A 36 -6.53 3.26 10.52
C MET A 36 -5.95 3.08 11.92
N THR A 37 -6.03 1.87 12.45
CA THR A 37 -5.46 1.54 13.77
C THR A 37 -3.95 1.71 13.74
N ALA A 38 -3.28 1.15 12.73
CA ALA A 38 -1.85 1.32 12.53
C ALA A 38 -1.45 2.79 12.34
N ALA A 39 -2.23 3.56 11.56
CA ALA A 39 -1.98 4.97 11.35
C ALA A 39 -1.96 5.77 12.66
N LYS A 40 -2.89 5.46 13.58
CA LYS A 40 -2.94 6.07 14.91
C LYS A 40 -1.77 5.60 15.79
N THR A 41 -1.55 4.29 15.88
CA THR A 41 -0.50 3.71 16.74
C THR A 41 0.90 4.17 16.37
N PHE A 42 1.19 4.29 15.06
CA PHE A 42 2.50 4.71 14.55
C PHE A 42 2.56 6.20 14.18
N ASN A 43 1.51 6.96 14.49
CA ASN A 43 1.39 8.40 14.24
C ASN A 43 1.74 8.77 12.78
N LEU A 44 1.22 8.00 11.82
CA LEU A 44 1.55 8.11 10.40
C LEU A 44 1.03 9.43 9.83
N SER A 45 1.90 10.17 9.13
CA SER A 45 1.47 11.28 8.29
C SER A 45 0.67 10.78 7.08
N ALA A 46 -0.11 11.66 6.43
CA ALA A 46 -0.83 11.31 5.20
C ALA A 46 0.07 10.71 4.10
N ARG A 47 1.33 11.16 4.01
CA ARG A 47 2.32 10.60 3.07
C ARG A 47 2.75 9.19 3.48
N ALA A 48 2.98 8.96 4.77
CA ALA A 48 3.32 7.65 5.29
C ALA A 48 2.15 6.67 5.16
N TYR A 49 0.92 7.12 5.39
CA TYR A 49 -0.32 6.37 5.17
C TYR A 49 -0.43 5.84 3.73
N HIS A 50 -0.33 6.73 2.74
CA HIS A 50 -0.33 6.32 1.32
C HIS A 50 0.84 5.39 0.98
N ARG A 51 2.02 5.62 1.58
CA ARG A 51 3.18 4.75 1.39
C ARG A 51 2.91 3.33 1.88
N VAL A 52 2.29 3.17 3.04
CA VAL A 52 1.90 1.86 3.58
C VAL A 52 1.00 1.13 2.58
N ILE A 53 0.00 1.81 2.01
CA ILE A 53 -0.89 1.18 1.02
C ILE A 53 -0.11 0.70 -0.22
N LYS A 54 0.84 1.51 -0.73
CA LYS A 54 1.68 1.14 -1.88
C LYS A 54 2.59 -0.06 -1.57
N ILE A 55 3.14 -0.12 -0.36
CA ILE A 55 3.97 -1.25 0.08
C ILE A 55 3.10 -2.50 0.25
N ALA A 56 1.95 -2.38 0.92
CA ALA A 56 1.00 -3.48 1.08
C ALA A 56 0.52 -4.03 -0.28
N ARG A 57 0.29 -3.15 -1.27
CA ARG A 57 0.00 -3.58 -2.65
C ARG A 57 1.15 -4.35 -3.28
N THR A 58 2.39 -3.94 -2.99
CA THR A 58 3.58 -4.62 -3.49
C THR A 58 3.74 -5.99 -2.85
N ILE A 59 3.51 -6.11 -1.54
CA ILE A 59 3.52 -7.39 -0.83
C ILE A 59 2.44 -8.32 -1.39
N ALA A 60 1.20 -7.83 -1.53
CA ALA A 60 0.10 -8.58 -2.12
C ALA A 60 0.46 -9.10 -3.53
N ASP A 61 1.09 -8.25 -4.36
CA ASP A 61 1.52 -8.62 -5.70
C ASP A 61 2.61 -9.70 -5.70
N LEU A 62 3.52 -9.67 -4.72
CA LEU A 62 4.56 -10.69 -4.56
C LEU A 62 3.99 -12.03 -4.08
N GLU A 63 2.93 -12.00 -3.29
CA GLU A 63 2.20 -13.19 -2.84
C GLU A 63 1.17 -13.71 -3.86
N GLY A 64 1.02 -13.01 -5.00
CA GLY A 64 0.02 -13.37 -6.03
C GLY A 64 -1.42 -13.08 -5.61
N SER A 65 -1.63 -12.29 -4.57
CA SER A 65 -2.95 -11.91 -4.07
C SER A 65 -3.53 -10.73 -4.84
N GLU A 66 -4.74 -10.89 -5.38
CA GLU A 66 -5.43 -9.82 -6.11
C GLU A 66 -5.84 -8.66 -5.19
N GLN A 67 -6.08 -8.94 -3.92
CA GLN A 67 -6.58 -7.98 -2.93
C GLN A 67 -5.54 -7.70 -1.84
N ILE A 68 -5.55 -6.48 -1.29
CA ILE A 68 -4.75 -6.20 -0.10
C ILE A 68 -5.53 -6.76 1.10
N GLY A 69 -4.99 -7.78 1.76
CA GLY A 69 -5.45 -8.26 3.06
C GLY A 69 -4.80 -7.53 4.23
N GLU A 70 -5.27 -7.85 5.43
CA GLU A 70 -4.83 -7.24 6.69
C GLU A 70 -3.35 -7.53 6.97
N ASN A 71 -2.89 -8.75 6.70
CA ASN A 71 -1.50 -9.16 6.87
C ASN A 71 -0.54 -8.28 6.05
N HIS A 72 -0.90 -7.97 4.79
CA HIS A 72 -0.06 -7.11 3.95
C HIS A 72 0.06 -5.68 4.52
N ILE A 73 -1.01 -5.16 5.15
CA ILE A 73 -0.95 -3.85 5.83
C ILE A 73 -0.04 -3.92 7.04
N LEU A 74 -0.21 -4.94 7.88
CA LEU A 74 0.60 -5.12 9.08
C LEU A 74 2.08 -5.24 8.73
N GLU A 75 2.43 -6.02 7.72
CA GLU A 75 3.80 -6.14 7.24
C GLU A 75 4.32 -4.83 6.63
N ALA A 76 3.51 -4.14 5.82
CA ALA A 76 3.88 -2.87 5.22
C ALA A 76 4.18 -1.77 6.25
N VAL A 77 3.45 -1.74 7.37
CA VAL A 77 3.69 -0.80 8.47
C VAL A 77 5.02 -1.09 9.17
N GLN A 78 5.39 -2.36 9.30
CA GLN A 78 6.68 -2.77 9.87
C GLN A 78 7.85 -2.51 8.92
N TYR A 79 7.58 -2.33 7.63
CA TYR A 79 8.59 -2.06 6.63
C TYR A 79 9.18 -0.66 6.80
N ARG A 80 10.18 -0.54 7.68
CA ARG A 80 11.04 0.65 7.79
C ARG A 80 12.13 0.54 6.71
N PRO A 81 12.13 1.40 5.69
CA PRO A 81 13.23 1.43 4.74
C PRO A 81 14.49 1.80 5.53
N LYS A 82 15.49 0.92 5.54
CA LYS A 82 16.83 1.29 5.98
C LYS A 82 17.31 2.37 5.02
N VAL A 83 17.28 3.62 5.46
CA VAL A 83 17.99 4.69 4.76
C VAL A 83 19.46 4.27 4.83
N LYS A 84 20.07 3.96 3.69
CA LYS A 84 21.54 3.94 3.62
C LYS A 84 21.98 5.36 3.93
N SER A 85 22.63 5.50 5.08
CA SER A 85 23.37 6.68 5.53
C SER A 85 24.31 7.20 4.45
#